data_AF-A0A9P1F111-F1
#
_entry.id   AF-A0A9P1F111-F1
#
_cell.length_a   1.000
_cell.length_b   1.000
_cell.length_c   1.000
_cell.angle_alpha   90.00
_cell.angle_beta   90.00
_cell.angle_gamma   90.00
#
_symmetry.space_group_name_H-M   'P 1'
#
loop_
_entity.id
_entity.type
_entity.pdbx_description
1 polymer ?
#
loop_
_entity_poly.entity_id
_entity_poly.type
_entity_poly.pdbx_seq_one_letter_code
_entity_poly.pdbx_strand_id
1 'polypeptide(L)'
;MYRSEISKPHLENPNLIDRIIVIILPNYFYEYETVLQHLIKENFGIIEKEVKHFKKEEVIEWKSADLESQDVWGLSERLTDGPCMLLLCQRANAFLEMRELARYHNAIALRMSSNDGLYFSKTTVAAYHDILFFFTKYIDEKTVLKHAKDYLSVEVWPKLSEGLARVAVERPDNPIKWLADYLLKIRQ
;
A
#
# COMPACT_ATOMS: atom_id res chain seq x y z
N MET A 1 -11.33 16.15 24.27
CA MET A 1 -10.80 14.88 23.74
C MET A 1 -11.97 13.95 23.46
N TYR A 2 -12.47 13.91 22.22
CA TYR A 2 -13.51 12.94 21.82
C TYR A 2 -12.81 11.75 21.17
N ARG A 3 -12.66 10.65 21.92
CA ARG A 3 -12.45 9.32 21.33
C ARG A 3 -13.83 8.79 20.99
N SER A 4 -14.24 8.90 19.72
CA SER A 4 -15.37 8.16 19.20
C SER A 4 -15.00 6.68 19.21
N GLU A 5 -15.77 5.84 19.90
CA GLU A 5 -15.63 4.39 19.82
C GLU A 5 -15.89 3.94 18.38
N ILE A 6 -14.82 3.54 17.68
CA ILE A 6 -14.92 3.08 16.31
C ILE A 6 -15.36 1.62 16.34
N SER A 7 -16.49 1.34 15.69
CA SER A 7 -17.08 0.02 15.53
C SER A 7 -16.04 -0.95 14.95
N LYS A 8 -15.71 -2.01 15.70
CA LYS A 8 -14.93 -3.14 15.19
C LYS A 8 -15.89 -4.13 14.53
N PRO A 9 -15.85 -4.32 13.20
CA PRO A 9 -16.63 -5.39 12.59
C PRO A 9 -16.14 -6.75 13.09
N HIS A 10 -17.08 -7.63 13.42
CA HIS A 10 -16.82 -9.03 13.73
C HIS A 10 -16.65 -9.77 12.39
N LEU A 11 -15.47 -10.33 12.13
CA LEU A 11 -15.12 -10.94 10.83
C LEU A 11 -14.84 -12.44 10.99
N GLU A 12 -15.39 -13.24 10.07
CA GLU A 12 -15.50 -14.71 10.14
C GLU A 12 -14.17 -15.47 9.98
N ASN A 13 -13.08 -14.81 9.55
CA ASN A 13 -11.74 -15.40 9.57
C ASN A 13 -10.64 -14.32 9.63
N PRO A 14 -9.91 -14.20 10.75
CA PRO A 14 -8.85 -13.18 10.89
C PRO A 14 -7.66 -13.36 9.94
N ASN A 15 -7.52 -14.52 9.28
CA ASN A 15 -6.44 -14.78 8.32
C ASN A 15 -6.69 -14.25 6.90
N LEU A 16 -7.87 -13.68 6.60
CA LEU A 16 -8.23 -13.12 5.28
C LEU A 16 -8.47 -11.61 5.31
N ILE A 17 -8.03 -10.93 6.37
CA ILE A 17 -8.23 -9.50 6.55
C ILE A 17 -7.00 -8.76 6.06
N ASP A 18 -7.15 -8.01 4.98
CA ASP A 18 -6.16 -7.07 4.51
C ASP A 18 -6.25 -5.79 5.34
N ARG A 19 -5.09 -5.23 5.69
CA ARG A 19 -4.98 -3.85 6.18
C ARG A 19 -4.37 -3.00 5.08
N ILE A 20 -4.95 -1.82 4.85
CA ILE A 20 -4.49 -0.89 3.81
C ILE A 20 -4.43 0.54 4.35
N ILE A 21 -3.55 1.33 3.75
CA ILE A 21 -3.57 2.79 3.92
C ILE A 21 -4.54 3.37 2.89
N VAL A 22 -5.36 4.30 3.36
CA VAL A 22 -6.18 5.18 2.51
C VAL A 22 -5.87 6.61 2.90
N ILE A 23 -5.64 7.47 1.92
CA ILE A 23 -5.40 8.90 2.12
C ILE A 23 -6.44 9.66 1.31
N ILE A 24 -7.19 10.51 1.99
CA ILE A 24 -8.03 11.53 1.36
C ILE A 24 -7.13 12.74 1.09
N LEU A 25 -6.94 13.05 -0.19
CA LEU A 25 -6.02 14.09 -0.65
C LEU A 25 -6.56 15.50 -0.32
N PRO A 26 -5.71 16.54 -0.32
CA PRO A 26 -6.10 17.89 0.10
C PRO A 26 -7.27 18.47 -0.69
N ASN A 27 -7.31 18.23 -2.01
CA ASN A 27 -8.39 18.65 -2.89
C ASN A 27 -9.75 18.00 -2.57
N TYR A 28 -9.76 16.93 -1.76
CA TYR A 28 -10.95 16.18 -1.40
C TYR A 28 -11.15 16.09 0.12
N PHE A 29 -10.36 16.83 0.89
CA PHE A 29 -10.32 16.74 2.35
C PHE A 29 -11.67 17.03 3.00
N TYR A 30 -12.42 18.02 2.52
CA TYR A 30 -13.71 18.39 3.12
C TYR A 30 -14.84 17.40 2.82
N GLU A 31 -14.64 16.46 1.90
CA GLU A 31 -15.58 15.36 1.62
C GLU A 31 -15.33 14.14 2.53
N TYR A 32 -14.44 14.26 3.52
CA TYR A 32 -14.01 13.11 4.34
C TYR A 32 -15.17 12.39 5.02
N GLU A 33 -16.20 13.09 5.51
CA GLU A 33 -17.35 12.43 6.15
C GLU A 33 -18.07 11.48 5.18
N THR A 34 -18.29 11.93 3.95
CA THR A 34 -18.89 11.12 2.87
C THR A 34 -18.03 9.88 2.58
N VAL A 35 -16.71 10.06 2.49
CA VAL A 35 -15.77 8.93 2.26
C VAL A 35 -15.80 7.95 3.43
N LEU A 36 -15.78 8.42 4.68
CA LEU A 36 -15.83 7.56 5.87
C LEU A 36 -17.14 6.78 5.94
N GLN A 37 -18.27 7.42 5.63
CA GLN A 37 -19.57 6.75 5.57
C GLN A 37 -19.60 5.68 4.47
N HIS A 38 -19.02 5.97 3.30
CA HIS A 38 -18.95 5.01 2.21
C HIS A 38 -18.05 3.81 2.57
N LEU A 39 -16.90 4.04 3.20
CA LEU A 39 -16.03 2.99 3.71
C LEU A 39 -16.78 2.07 4.70
N ILE A 40 -17.51 2.65 5.66
CA ILE A 40 -18.29 1.88 6.65
C ILE A 40 -19.40 1.07 5.96
N LYS A 41 -20.13 1.68 5.01
CA LYS A 41 -21.17 1.01 4.22
C LYS A 41 -20.59 -0.16 3.43
N GLU A 42 -19.40 0.02 2.87
CA GLU A 42 -18.62 -1.03 2.24
C GLU A 42 -17.77 -1.78 3.27
N ASN A 43 -18.29 -2.08 4.47
CA ASN A 43 -17.70 -2.95 5.50
C ASN A 43 -16.19 -2.77 5.81
N PHE A 44 -15.59 -1.61 5.53
CA PHE A 44 -14.24 -1.32 5.96
C PHE A 44 -14.26 -0.96 7.44
N GLY A 45 -13.46 -1.67 8.23
CA GLY A 45 -13.13 -1.29 9.59
C GLY A 45 -12.08 -0.18 9.57
N ILE A 46 -12.39 0.99 10.10
CA ILE A 46 -11.43 2.08 10.24
C ILE A 46 -10.72 1.91 11.58
N ILE A 47 -9.43 1.57 11.56
CA ILE A 47 -8.65 1.28 12.77
C ILE A 47 -8.11 2.57 13.38
N GLU A 48 -7.53 3.44 12.54
CA GLU A 48 -7.01 4.75 12.91
C GLU A 48 -7.40 5.79 11.87
N LYS A 49 -7.55 7.03 12.33
CA LYS A 49 -7.71 8.20 11.47
C LYS A 49 -6.98 9.39 12.06
N GLU A 50 -6.25 10.12 11.23
CA GLU A 50 -5.62 11.37 11.63
C GLU A 50 -5.58 12.38 10.49
N VAL A 51 -5.66 13.67 10.85
CA VAL A 51 -5.38 14.75 9.90
C VAL A 51 -3.86 14.90 9.83
N LYS A 52 -3.32 14.81 8.61
CA LYS A 52 -1.88 14.85 8.37
C LYS A 52 -1.54 15.92 7.34
N HIS A 53 -0.54 16.74 7.66
CA HIS A 53 0.07 17.67 6.71
C HIS A 53 1.41 17.10 6.30
N PHE A 54 1.51 16.62 5.06
CA PHE A 54 2.73 16.00 4.55
C PHE A 54 3.78 17.05 4.23
N LYS A 55 5.05 16.69 4.44
CA LYS A 55 6.20 17.42 3.89
C LYS A 55 6.73 16.71 2.65
N LYS A 56 7.34 17.46 1.72
CA LYS A 56 7.88 16.88 0.48
C LYS A 56 8.94 15.82 0.78
N GLU A 57 9.82 16.10 1.74
CA GLU A 57 10.90 15.20 2.15
C GLU A 57 10.35 13.89 2.73
N GLU A 58 9.28 13.99 3.52
CA GLU A 58 8.59 12.84 4.12
C GLU A 58 7.94 11.95 3.04
N VAL A 59 7.30 12.54 2.03
CA VAL A 59 6.71 11.74 0.92
C VAL A 59 7.79 11.05 0.09
N ILE A 60 8.93 11.73 -0.14
CA ILE A 60 10.07 11.14 -0.85
C ILE A 60 10.64 9.98 -0.03
N GLU A 61 10.84 10.16 1.28
CA GLU A 61 11.31 9.09 2.18
C GLU A 61 10.35 7.90 2.13
N TRP A 62 9.06 8.14 2.32
CA TRP A 62 8.02 7.12 2.27
C TRP A 62 7.99 6.37 0.93
N LYS A 63 8.12 7.05 -0.21
CA LYS A 63 7.99 6.38 -1.51
C LYS A 63 9.29 5.91 -2.13
N SER A 64 10.44 6.35 -1.63
CA SER A 64 11.75 5.90 -2.12
C SER A 64 12.01 4.41 -1.89
N ALA A 65 11.38 3.83 -0.88
CA ALA A 65 11.49 2.41 -0.54
C ALA A 65 10.41 1.53 -1.24
N ASP A 66 9.45 2.15 -1.93
CA ASP A 66 8.43 1.48 -2.72
C ASP A 66 8.91 1.32 -4.18
N LEU A 67 9.48 0.14 -4.50
CA LEU A 67 10.02 -0.19 -5.82
C LEU A 67 8.97 -0.16 -6.95
N GLU A 68 7.67 -0.10 -6.63
CA GLU A 68 6.57 -0.04 -7.60
C GLU A 68 6.05 1.38 -7.84
N SER A 69 6.51 2.38 -7.08
CA SER A 69 6.01 3.75 -7.18
C SER A 69 6.55 4.48 -8.42
N GLN A 70 5.75 4.53 -9.48
CA GLN A 70 6.13 5.13 -10.77
C GLN A 70 6.10 6.67 -10.79
N ASP A 71 5.37 7.33 -9.89
CA ASP A 71 5.23 8.81 -9.85
C ASP A 71 5.30 9.37 -8.42
N VAL A 72 6.50 9.40 -7.86
CA VAL A 72 6.76 9.97 -6.53
C VAL A 72 6.55 11.48 -6.51
N TRP A 73 6.96 12.17 -7.58
CA TRP A 73 6.92 13.63 -7.65
C TRP A 73 5.49 14.16 -7.74
N GLY A 74 4.67 13.63 -8.65
CA GLY A 74 3.27 14.02 -8.77
C GLY A 74 2.43 13.65 -7.54
N LEU A 75 2.76 12.55 -6.86
CA LEU A 75 2.14 12.23 -5.56
C LEU A 75 2.57 13.21 -4.46
N SER A 76 3.85 13.58 -4.40
CA SER A 76 4.39 14.55 -3.43
C SER A 76 3.74 15.93 -3.57
N GLU A 77 3.60 16.44 -4.79
CA GLU A 77 2.92 17.72 -5.02
C GLU A 77 1.48 17.69 -4.52
N ARG A 78 0.72 16.64 -4.85
CA ARG A 78 -0.68 16.52 -4.42
C ARG A 78 -0.83 16.39 -2.91
N LEU A 79 0.03 15.64 -2.23
CA LEU A 79 -0.07 15.42 -0.78
C LEU A 79 0.34 16.64 0.05
N THR A 80 1.22 17.48 -0.50
CA THR A 80 1.79 18.63 0.22
C THR A 80 1.01 19.92 0.02
N ASP A 81 -0.03 19.91 -0.82
CA ASP A 81 -0.88 21.06 -1.14
C ASP A 81 -1.85 21.46 0.00
N GLY A 82 -1.97 20.64 1.05
CA GLY A 82 -2.82 20.96 2.19
C GLY A 82 -3.04 19.79 3.17
N PRO A 83 -4.07 19.88 4.04
CA PRO A 83 -4.39 18.81 4.97
C PRO A 83 -4.91 17.57 4.23
N CYS A 84 -4.41 16.40 4.61
CA CYS A 84 -4.93 15.10 4.20
C CYS A 84 -5.64 14.41 5.37
N MET A 85 -6.56 13.49 5.08
CA MET A 85 -7.03 12.51 6.06
C MET A 85 -6.31 11.19 5.82
N LEU A 86 -5.43 10.79 6.74
CA LEU A 86 -4.73 9.52 6.71
C LEU A 86 -5.54 8.48 7.51
N LEU A 87 -5.81 7.33 6.88
CA LEU A 87 -6.62 6.26 7.44
C LEU A 87 -5.85 4.94 7.40
N LEU A 88 -5.95 4.18 8.49
CA LEU A 88 -5.65 2.75 8.50
C LEU A 88 -6.97 1.98 8.46
N CYS A 89 -7.21 1.27 7.36
CA CYS A 89 -8.45 0.52 7.15
C CYS A 89 -8.17 -0.99 7.12
N GLN A 90 -9.18 -1.80 7.44
CA GLN A 90 -9.14 -3.25 7.30
C GLN A 90 -10.43 -3.81 6.70
N ARG A 91 -10.31 -4.79 5.79
CA ARG A 91 -11.44 -5.53 5.19
C ARG A 91 -10.93 -6.84 4.57
N ALA A 92 -11.80 -7.83 4.42
CA ALA A 92 -11.55 -8.92 3.49
C ALA A 92 -11.54 -8.41 2.04
N ASN A 93 -10.56 -8.85 1.23
CA ASN A 93 -10.37 -8.39 -0.17
C ASN A 93 -10.24 -6.86 -0.29
N ALA A 94 -9.58 -6.20 0.66
CA ALA A 94 -9.59 -4.74 0.77
C ALA A 94 -9.11 -4.05 -0.51
N PHE A 95 -8.11 -4.60 -1.18
CA PHE A 95 -7.55 -4.02 -2.41
C PHE A 95 -8.55 -3.95 -3.56
N LEU A 96 -9.33 -5.03 -3.75
CA LEU A 96 -10.33 -5.12 -4.81
C LEU A 96 -11.47 -4.12 -4.56
N GLU A 97 -11.96 -4.10 -3.34
CA GLU A 97 -13.12 -3.30 -2.94
C GLU A 97 -12.76 -1.81 -2.88
N MET A 98 -11.56 -1.50 -2.38
CA MET A 98 -11.06 -0.12 -2.32
C MET A 98 -10.88 0.46 -3.71
N ARG A 99 -10.52 -0.36 -4.72
CA ARG A 99 -10.42 0.09 -6.11
C ARG A 99 -11.75 0.60 -6.65
N GLU A 100 -12.86 -0.08 -6.36
CA GLU A 100 -14.20 0.35 -6.77
C GLU A 100 -14.61 1.66 -6.09
N LEU A 101 -14.38 1.75 -4.78
CA LEU A 101 -14.67 2.94 -3.98
C LEU A 101 -13.82 4.14 -4.41
N ALA A 102 -12.52 3.93 -4.64
CA ALA A 102 -11.61 4.96 -5.14
C ALA A 102 -12.04 5.47 -6.51
N ARG A 103 -12.48 4.58 -7.42
CA ARG A 103 -13.00 4.99 -8.73
C ARG A 103 -14.21 5.92 -8.58
N TYR A 104 -15.14 5.59 -7.68
CA TYR A 104 -16.33 6.42 -7.43
C TYR A 104 -15.95 7.82 -6.96
N HIS A 105 -15.08 7.94 -5.95
CA HIS A 105 -14.68 9.23 -5.40
C HIS A 105 -13.76 10.02 -6.33
N ASN A 106 -12.84 9.36 -7.05
CA ASN A 106 -11.99 10.04 -8.04
C ASN A 106 -12.81 10.58 -9.21
N ALA A 107 -13.88 9.91 -9.62
CA ALA A 107 -14.81 10.45 -10.62
C ALA A 107 -15.52 11.73 -10.15
N ILE A 108 -15.77 11.88 -8.84
CA ILE A 108 -16.31 13.10 -8.25
C ILE A 108 -15.23 14.18 -8.20
N ALA A 109 -14.01 13.85 -7.75
CA ALA A 109 -12.88 14.77 -7.73
C ALA A 109 -12.54 15.34 -9.12
N LEU A 110 -12.66 14.52 -10.17
CA LEU A 110 -12.47 14.96 -11.55
C LEU A 110 -13.47 16.03 -11.99
N ARG A 111 -14.72 15.95 -11.54
CA ARG A 111 -15.73 17.00 -11.79
C ARG A 111 -15.42 18.31 -11.08
N MET A 112 -14.58 18.25 -10.05
CA MET A 112 -14.07 19.41 -9.30
C MET A 112 -12.71 19.91 -9.86
N SER A 113 -12.36 19.50 -11.08
CA SER A 113 -11.10 19.87 -11.76
C SER A 113 -9.82 19.36 -11.08
N SER A 114 -9.86 18.17 -10.45
CA SER A 114 -8.70 17.52 -9.85
C SER A 114 -8.48 16.09 -10.35
N ASN A 115 -7.24 15.61 -10.41
CA ASN A 115 -6.93 14.30 -11.01
C ASN A 115 -7.48 13.11 -10.20
N ASP A 116 -7.23 13.08 -8.88
CA ASP A 116 -7.72 12.03 -7.98
C ASP A 116 -8.11 12.66 -6.64
N GLY A 117 -9.08 12.07 -5.92
CA GLY A 117 -9.44 12.47 -4.56
C GLY A 117 -8.85 11.57 -3.48
N LEU A 118 -8.57 10.31 -3.84
CA LEU A 118 -8.08 9.28 -2.92
C LEU A 118 -6.79 8.64 -3.42
N TYR A 119 -5.86 8.42 -2.49
CA TYR A 119 -4.77 7.47 -2.61
C TYR A 119 -5.08 6.24 -1.74
N PHE A 120 -4.66 5.05 -2.19
CA PHE A 120 -4.71 3.84 -1.36
C PHE A 120 -3.58 2.87 -1.72
N SER A 121 -3.20 2.02 -0.77
CA SER A 121 -2.24 0.95 -1.00
C SER A 121 -2.79 -0.07 -2.01
N LYS A 122 -2.05 -0.34 -3.10
CA LYS A 122 -2.55 -1.14 -4.24
C LYS A 122 -2.28 -2.64 -4.14
N THR A 123 -1.26 -3.04 -3.39
CA THR A 123 -0.80 -4.43 -3.23
C THR A 123 -0.50 -4.71 -1.77
N THR A 124 -0.43 -5.99 -1.40
CA THR A 124 -0.05 -6.41 -0.04
C THR A 124 1.32 -5.86 0.36
N VAL A 125 2.28 -5.84 -0.57
CA VAL A 125 3.64 -5.31 -0.33
C VAL A 125 3.59 -3.80 -0.12
N ALA A 126 2.88 -3.07 -0.97
CA ALA A 126 2.71 -1.62 -0.81
C ALA A 126 1.97 -1.26 0.50
N ALA A 127 0.92 -2.00 0.84
CA ALA A 127 0.19 -1.80 2.09
C ALA A 127 1.07 -2.05 3.30
N TYR A 128 1.87 -3.11 3.28
CA TYR A 128 2.84 -3.38 4.33
C TYR A 128 3.83 -2.22 4.48
N HIS A 129 4.40 -1.75 3.38
CA HIS A 129 5.34 -0.62 3.39
C HIS A 129 4.69 0.66 3.93
N ASP A 130 3.50 1.00 3.43
CA ASP A 130 2.75 2.19 3.84
C ASP A 130 2.39 2.13 5.34
N ILE A 131 1.93 0.97 5.84
CA ILE A 131 1.61 0.78 7.27
C ILE A 131 2.87 0.83 8.13
N LEU A 132 3.98 0.24 7.69
CA LEU A 132 5.24 0.31 8.40
C LEU A 132 5.73 1.76 8.52
N PHE A 133 5.53 2.59 7.50
CA PHE A 133 5.92 3.99 7.55
C PHE A 133 5.04 4.83 8.49
N PHE A 134 3.71 4.70 8.39
CA PHE A 134 2.78 5.58 9.12
C PHE A 134 2.35 5.05 10.49
N PHE A 135 2.24 3.73 10.63
CA PHE A 135 1.52 3.08 11.73
C PHE A 135 2.27 1.85 12.25
N THR A 136 3.58 2.01 12.50
CA THR A 136 4.50 0.95 13.00
C THR A 136 3.92 0.08 14.11
N LYS A 137 3.16 0.67 15.04
CA LYS A 137 2.52 -0.03 16.17
C LYS A 137 1.54 -1.15 15.78
N TYR A 138 1.11 -1.22 14.51
CA TYR A 138 0.21 -2.26 13.99
C TYR A 138 0.92 -3.35 13.19
N ILE A 139 2.24 -3.24 13.00
CA ILE A 139 3.05 -4.29 12.42
C ILE A 139 3.47 -5.25 13.53
N ASP A 140 3.06 -6.51 13.42
CA ASP A 140 3.56 -7.58 14.28
C ASP A 140 4.78 -8.22 13.61
N GLU A 141 5.98 -7.98 14.16
CA GLU A 141 7.26 -8.52 13.69
C GLU A 141 7.23 -10.04 13.44
N LYS A 142 6.44 -10.81 14.20
CA LYS A 142 6.31 -12.26 13.99
C LYS A 142 5.56 -12.59 12.70
N THR A 143 4.54 -11.81 12.39
CA THR A 143 3.78 -11.92 11.14
C THR A 143 4.64 -11.48 9.96
N VAL A 144 5.50 -10.46 10.13
CA VAL A 144 6.49 -10.03 9.13
C VAL A 144 7.44 -11.15 8.74
N LEU A 145 8.04 -11.82 9.72
CA LEU A 145 8.97 -12.94 9.46
C LEU A 145 8.27 -14.09 8.73
N LYS A 146 6.99 -14.32 9.00
CA LYS A 146 6.22 -15.35 8.33
C LYS A 146 5.96 -14.99 6.86
N HIS A 147 5.44 -13.78 6.59
CA HIS A 147 5.20 -13.33 5.22
C HIS A 147 6.48 -13.20 4.39
N ALA A 148 7.59 -12.76 4.99
CA ALA A 148 8.89 -12.74 4.32
C ALA A 148 9.36 -14.14 3.94
N LYS A 149 9.17 -15.14 4.81
CA LYS A 149 9.47 -16.54 4.48
C LYS A 149 8.57 -17.07 3.37
N ASP A 150 7.28 -16.77 3.42
CA ASP A 150 6.33 -17.20 2.40
C ASP A 150 6.68 -16.57 1.05
N TYR A 151 6.92 -15.25 0.99
CA TYR A 151 7.38 -14.55 -0.22
C TYR A 151 8.70 -15.13 -0.76
N LEU A 152 9.68 -15.36 0.12
CA LEU A 152 10.94 -15.97 -0.29
C LEU A 152 10.70 -17.37 -0.86
N SER A 153 9.83 -18.17 -0.26
CA SER A 153 9.58 -19.55 -0.70
C SER A 153 8.77 -19.65 -1.99
N VAL A 154 7.81 -18.73 -2.20
CA VAL A 154 6.86 -18.79 -3.33
C VAL A 154 7.38 -18.00 -4.52
N GLU A 155 7.90 -16.79 -4.31
CA GLU A 155 8.23 -15.87 -5.40
C GLU A 155 9.71 -15.82 -5.76
N VAL A 156 10.59 -15.97 -4.76
CA VAL A 156 12.04 -15.78 -4.94
C VAL A 156 12.75 -17.11 -5.15
N TRP A 157 12.50 -18.10 -4.29
CA TRP A 157 13.21 -19.37 -4.26
C TRP A 157 13.13 -20.13 -5.58
N PRO A 158 11.98 -20.25 -6.26
CA PRO A 158 11.92 -20.97 -7.53
C PRO A 158 12.80 -20.34 -8.61
N LYS A 159 12.71 -19.00 -8.78
CA LYS A 159 13.46 -18.24 -9.78
C LYS A 159 14.97 -18.23 -9.48
N LEU A 160 15.31 -18.04 -8.20
CA LEU A 160 16.69 -18.01 -7.74
C LEU A 160 17.34 -19.40 -7.84
N SER A 161 16.64 -20.46 -7.45
CA SER A 161 17.13 -21.84 -7.55
C SER A 161 17.39 -22.23 -9.01
N GLU A 162 16.49 -21.86 -9.94
CA GLU A 162 16.74 -22.09 -11.37
C GLU A 162 17.97 -21.31 -11.86
N GLY A 163 18.07 -20.03 -11.52
CA GLY A 163 19.22 -19.21 -11.91
C GLY A 163 20.55 -19.72 -11.38
N LEU A 164 20.59 -20.14 -10.12
CA LEU A 164 21.78 -20.73 -9.50
C LEU A 164 22.16 -22.07 -10.17
N ALA A 165 21.18 -22.91 -10.51
CA ALA A 165 21.43 -24.13 -11.25
C ALA A 165 22.05 -23.85 -12.63
N ARG A 166 21.57 -22.81 -13.34
CA ARG A 166 22.14 -22.42 -14.64
C ARG A 166 23.53 -21.82 -14.53
N VAL A 167 23.80 -21.00 -13.52
CA VAL A 167 25.17 -20.49 -13.25
C VAL A 167 26.16 -21.65 -13.09
N ALA A 168 25.76 -22.73 -12.40
CA ALA A 168 26.61 -23.90 -12.21
C ALA A 168 26.93 -24.65 -13.50
N VAL A 169 26.02 -24.61 -14.49
CA VAL A 169 26.17 -25.24 -15.82
C VAL A 169 26.97 -24.35 -16.77
N GLU A 170 26.57 -23.08 -16.91
CA GLU A 170 27.13 -22.13 -17.87
C GLU A 170 28.53 -21.64 -17.47
N ARG A 171 28.84 -21.64 -16.17
CA ARG A 171 30.11 -21.19 -15.57
C ARG A 171 30.64 -19.88 -16.19
N PRO A 172 29.83 -18.81 -16.19
CA PRO A 172 30.22 -17.53 -16.77
C PRO A 172 31.37 -16.90 -15.96
N ASP A 173 32.23 -16.13 -16.64
CA ASP A 173 33.37 -15.44 -16.01
C ASP A 173 32.96 -14.47 -14.89
N ASN A 174 31.74 -13.91 -14.98
CA ASN A 174 31.15 -13.10 -13.92
C ASN A 174 29.77 -13.68 -13.48
N PRO A 175 29.78 -14.64 -12.53
CA PRO A 175 28.57 -15.33 -12.08
C PRO A 175 27.49 -14.42 -11.51
N ILE A 176 27.89 -13.37 -10.79
CA ILE A 176 26.94 -12.45 -10.14
C ILE A 176 26.23 -11.60 -11.18
N LYS A 177 26.98 -10.99 -12.11
CA LYS A 177 26.40 -10.17 -13.18
C LYS A 177 25.49 -11.02 -14.08
N TRP A 178 25.95 -12.22 -14.45
CA TRP A 178 25.19 -13.13 -15.29
C TRP A 178 23.87 -13.54 -14.63
N LEU A 179 23.89 -13.88 -13.33
CA LEU A 179 22.69 -14.24 -12.58
C LEU A 179 21.71 -13.07 -12.50
N ALA A 180 22.20 -11.85 -12.27
CA ALA A 180 21.36 -10.66 -12.26
C ALA A 180 20.67 -10.44 -13.62
N ASP A 181 21.44 -10.51 -14.71
CA ASP A 181 20.91 -10.36 -16.07
C ASP A 181 19.89 -11.47 -16.40
N TYR A 182 20.11 -12.69 -15.91
CA TYR A 182 19.20 -13.82 -16.09
C TYR A 182 17.89 -13.61 -15.31
N LEU A 183 17.96 -13.24 -14.02
CA LEU A 183 16.77 -12.98 -13.20
C LEU A 183 15.92 -11.83 -13.76
N LEU A 184 16.56 -10.81 -14.36
CA LEU A 184 15.85 -9.71 -15.03
C LEU A 184 15.10 -10.18 -16.29
N LYS A 185 15.57 -11.22 -16.98
CA LYS A 185 14.91 -11.78 -18.17
C LYS A 185 13.70 -12.66 -17.86
N ILE A 186 13.68 -13.32 -16.70
CA ILE A 186 12.54 -14.16 -16.24
C ILE A 186 11.35 -13.31 -15.79
N ARG A 187 11.48 -11.97 -15.79
CA ARG A 187 10.45 -11.05 -15.29
C ARG A 187 9.27 -10.81 -16.26
N GLN A 188 9.09 -11.66 -17.28
CA GLN A 188 7.95 -11.68 -18.22
C GLN A 188 7.12 -12.94 -18.01
#